data_AF-A0A257SIR2-F1
#
_entry.id   AF-A0A257SIR2-F1
#
_cell.length_a   1.000
_cell.length_b   1.000
_cell.length_c   1.000
_cell.angle_alpha   90.00
_cell.angle_beta   90.00
_cell.angle_gamma   90.00
#
_symmetry.space_group_name_H-M   'P 1'
#
loop_
_entity.id
_entity.type
_entity.pdbx_description
1 polymer ?
#
loop_
_entity_poly.entity_id
_entity_poly.type
_entity_poly.pdbx_seq_one_letter_code
_entity_poly.pdbx_strand_id
1 'polypeptide(L)'
;MAKRRLYPLEPLFGRILSPFEQFLRRATAGGIVLIAATILTLAISNSVWHVPYHAFWEEHLGLHWGGWALDQSLHHWINDGLMA
;
A
#
# COMPACT_ATOMS: atom_id res chain seq x y z
N MET A 1 5.06 40.95 1.36
CA MET A 1 3.99 40.06 1.85
C MET A 1 3.70 39.01 0.79
N ALA A 2 4.19 37.77 0.97
CA ALA A 2 4.03 36.71 -0.02
C ALA A 2 2.58 36.21 -0.01
N LYS A 3 1.86 36.37 -1.14
CA LYS A 3 0.55 35.75 -1.36
C LYS A 3 0.72 34.23 -1.26
N ARG A 4 0.25 33.62 -0.17
CA ARG A 4 0.04 32.17 -0.09
C ARG A 4 -0.89 31.79 -1.23
N ARG A 5 -0.39 31.05 -2.22
CA ARG A 5 -1.20 30.45 -3.27
C ARG A 5 -2.04 29.36 -2.60
N LEU A 6 -3.29 29.68 -2.28
CA LEU A 6 -4.27 28.71 -1.80
C LEU A 6 -4.62 27.79 -2.98
N TYR A 7 -4.19 26.53 -2.93
CA TYR A 7 -4.57 25.54 -3.92
C TYR A 7 -6.05 25.16 -3.69
N PRO A 8 -6.92 25.20 -4.71
CA PRO A 8 -8.37 25.00 -4.54
C PRO A 8 -8.75 23.62 -3.98
N LEU A 9 -7.83 22.65 -3.96
CA LEU A 9 -8.02 21.30 -3.44
C LEU A 9 -7.67 21.14 -1.94
N GLU A 10 -7.00 22.12 -1.32
CA GLU A 10 -6.64 22.12 0.11
C GLU A 10 -7.81 21.82 1.06
N PRO A 11 -9.01 22.43 0.92
CA PRO A 11 -10.12 22.17 1.84
C PRO A 11 -10.72 20.77 1.66
N LEU A 12 -10.65 20.19 0.45
CA LEU A 12 -11.13 18.83 0.18
C LEU A 12 -10.17 17.80 0.78
N PHE A 13 -8.87 17.97 0.53
CA PHE A 13 -7.84 17.13 1.13
C PHE A 13 -7.89 17.21 2.65
N GLY A 14 -7.99 18.41 3.24
CA GLY A 14 -8.08 18.57 4.69
C GLY A 14 -9.29 17.87 5.32
N ARG A 15 -10.45 17.86 4.64
CA ARG A 15 -11.65 17.17 5.14
C ARG A 15 -11.53 15.64 5.10
N ILE A 16 -10.77 15.09 4.15
CA ILE A 16 -10.61 13.63 3.99
C ILE A 16 -9.42 13.11 4.80
N LEU A 17 -8.27 13.81 4.78
CA LEU A 17 -7.06 13.37 5.48
C LEU A 17 -7.11 13.62 6.98
N SER A 18 -7.72 14.71 7.46
CA SER A 18 -7.78 14.99 8.90
C SER A 18 -8.39 13.84 9.73
N PRO A 19 -9.56 13.26 9.38
CA PRO A 19 -10.09 12.13 10.13
C PRO A 19 -9.26 10.85 9.96
N PHE A 20 -8.63 10.63 8.80
CA PHE A 20 -7.75 9.49 8.57
C PHE A 20 -6.47 9.58 9.42
N GLU A 21 -5.86 10.76 9.51
CA GLU A 21 -4.70 11.01 10.36
C GLU A 21 -5.06 10.83 11.85
N GLN A 22 -6.21 11.35 12.28
CA GLN A 22 -6.71 11.15 13.65
C GLN A 22 -7.01 9.68 13.96
N PHE A 23 -7.46 8.92 12.96
CA PHE A 23 -7.63 7.47 13.09
C PHE A 23 -6.27 6.78 13.25
N LEU A 24 -5.30 7.04 12.36
CA LEU A 24 -3.97 6.44 12.41
C LEU A 24 -3.20 6.76 13.70
N ARG A 25 -3.46 7.91 14.33
CA ARG A 25 -2.88 8.30 15.63
C ARG A 25 -3.38 7.43 16.80
N ARG A 26 -4.41 6.59 16.63
CA ARG A 26 -4.90 5.68 17.66
C ARG A 26 -4.06 4.40 17.68
N ALA A 27 -3.65 3.96 18.87
CA ALA A 27 -2.87 2.73 19.03
C ALA A 27 -3.55 1.48 18.46
N THR A 28 -4.89 1.44 18.42
CA THR A 28 -5.67 0.31 17.88
C THR A 28 -5.83 0.34 16.35
N ALA A 29 -5.49 1.43 15.68
CA ALA A 29 -5.72 1.59 14.24
C ALA A 29 -4.93 0.57 13.42
N GLY A 30 -3.67 0.31 13.79
CA GLY A 30 -2.84 -0.68 13.11
C GLY A 30 -3.45 -2.08 13.13
N GLY A 31 -3.99 -2.51 14.28
CA GLY A 31 -4.65 -3.81 14.41
C GLY A 31 -5.92 -3.92 13.56
N ILE A 32 -6.72 -2.85 13.51
CA ILE A 32 -7.92 -2.79 12.66
C ILE A 32 -7.55 -2.88 11.18
N VAL A 33 -6.54 -2.12 10.74
CA VAL A 33 -6.05 -2.14 9.36
C VAL A 33 -5.53 -3.53 8.99
N LEU A 34 -4.77 -4.18 9.89
CA LEU A 34 -4.23 -5.51 9.66
C LEU A 34 -5.36 -6.55 9.49
N ILE A 35 -6.34 -6.55 10.41
CA ILE A 35 -7.48 -7.48 10.33
C ILE A 35 -8.27 -7.25 9.03
N ALA A 36 -8.52 -5.99 8.67
CA ALA A 36 -9.22 -5.64 7.44
C ALA A 36 -8.46 -6.14 6.19
N ALA A 37 -7.14 -5.93 6.14
CA ALA A 37 -6.29 -6.42 5.06
C ALA A 37 -6.30 -7.95 4.94
N THR A 38 -6.26 -8.66 6.08
CA THR A 38 -6.35 -10.12 6.12
C THR A 38 -7.70 -10.62 5.62
N ILE A 39 -8.81 -10.04 6.09
CA ILE A 39 -10.16 -10.42 5.63
C ILE A 39 -10.29 -10.17 4.13
N LEU A 40 -9.82 -9.03 3.64
CA LEU A 40 -9.86 -8.69 2.22
C LEU A 40 -9.06 -9.71 1.38
N THR A 41 -7.85 -10.04 1.82
CA THR A 41 -7.00 -11.05 1.18
C THR A 41 -7.70 -12.40 1.13
N LEU A 42 -8.23 -12.88 2.26
CA LEU A 42 -8.98 -14.14 2.32
C LEU A 42 -10.21 -14.12 1.39
N ALA A 43 -10.96 -13.03 1.37
CA ALA A 43 -12.13 -12.90 0.51
C ALA A 43 -11.75 -12.98 -0.98
N ILE A 44 -10.69 -12.27 -1.39
CA ILE A 44 -10.23 -12.28 -2.78
C ILE A 44 -9.68 -13.65 -3.17
N SER A 45 -8.82 -14.26 -2.33
CA SER A 45 -8.22 -15.57 -2.60
C SER A 45 -9.23 -16.71 -2.65
N ASN A 46 -10.38 -16.59 -1.98
CA ASN A 46 -11.47 -17.57 -2.04
C ASN A 46 -12.53 -17.26 -3.12
N SER A 47 -12.28 -16.24 -3.96
CA SER A 47 -13.22 -15.80 -5.00
C SER A 47 -12.80 -16.21 -6.42
N VAL A 48 -13.61 -15.84 -7.41
CA VAL A 48 -13.29 -15.99 -8.84
C VAL A 48 -11.99 -15.26 -9.25
N TRP A 49 -11.53 -14.30 -8.45
CA TRP A 49 -10.29 -13.56 -8.69
C TRP A 49 -9.03 -14.24 -8.13
N HIS A 50 -9.11 -15.45 -7.59
CA HIS A 50 -7.94 -16.12 -7.02
C HIS A 50 -6.79 -16.28 -8.03
N VAL A 51 -7.05 -16.72 -9.27
CA VAL A 51 -6.00 -16.89 -10.29
C VAL A 51 -5.30 -15.56 -10.63
N PRO A 52 -6.01 -14.48 -11.05
CA PRO A 52 -5.34 -13.23 -11.34
C PRO A 52 -4.70 -12.58 -10.10
N TYR A 53 -5.26 -12.80 -8.91
CA TYR A 53 -4.66 -12.32 -7.67
C TYR A 53 -3.34 -13.02 -7.35
N HIS A 54 -3.27 -14.36 -7.47
CA HIS A 54 -2.03 -15.10 -7.27
C HIS A 54 -0.98 -14.75 -8.35
N ALA A 55 -1.39 -14.64 -9.61
CA ALA A 55 -0.49 -14.26 -10.70
C ALA A 55 0.13 -12.87 -10.49
N PHE A 56 -0.63 -11.92 -9.94
CA PHE A 56 -0.12 -10.59 -9.60
C PHE A 56 1.00 -10.64 -8.54
N TRP A 57 0.86 -11.47 -7.50
CA TRP A 57 1.88 -11.58 -6.46
C TRP A 57 3.15 -12.33 -6.90
N GLU A 58 3.00 -13.23 -7.86
CA GLU A 58 4.11 -13.96 -8.49
C GLU A 58 4.76 -13.17 -9.63
N GLU A 59 4.31 -11.96 -9.95
CA GLU A 59 4.95 -11.14 -10.99
C GLU A 59 6.38 -10.79 -10.59
N HIS A 60 7.34 -11.15 -11.43
CA HIS A 60 8.76 -10.91 -11.19
C HIS A 60 9.14 -9.48 -11.58
N LEU A 61 9.69 -8.75 -10.62
CA LEU A 61 10.29 -7.44 -10.86
C LEU A 61 11.80 -7.56 -10.72
N GLY A 62 12.50 -7.31 -11.82
CA GLY A 62 13.96 -7.37 -11.90
C GLY A 62 14.59 -5.98 -12.03
N LEU A 63 15.61 -5.69 -11.21
CA LEU A 63 16.52 -4.56 -11.44
C LEU A 63 17.86 -5.09 -11.93
N HIS A 64 18.28 -4.61 -13.11
CA HIS A 64 19.55 -5.00 -13.73
C HIS A 64 20.47 -3.79 -13.81
N TRP A 65 21.70 -3.92 -13.29
CA TRP A 65 22.74 -2.91 -13.40
C TRP A 65 24.09 -3.55 -13.69
N GLY A 66 24.58 -3.41 -14.92
CA GLY A 66 25.84 -4.02 -15.36
C GLY A 66 25.78 -5.55 -15.27
N GLY A 67 26.65 -6.15 -14.45
CA GLY A 67 26.69 -7.60 -14.20
C GLY A 67 25.85 -8.06 -13.01
N TRP A 68 25.20 -7.15 -12.28
CA TRP A 68 24.34 -7.47 -11.15
C TRP A 68 22.88 -7.53 -11.60
N ALA A 69 22.19 -8.58 -11.18
CA ALA A 69 20.77 -8.76 -11.39
C ALA A 69 20.09 -9.10 -10.06
N LEU A 70 19.07 -8.32 -9.70
CA LEU A 70 18.18 -8.63 -8.59
C LEU A 70 16.80 -8.88 -9.17
N ASP A 71 16.46 -10.16 -9.31
CA ASP A 71 15.17 -10.63 -9.79
C ASP A 71 14.45 -11.30 -8.62
N GLN A 72 13.29 -10.76 -8.24
CA GLN A 72 12.46 -11.24 -7.15
C GLN A 72 10.99 -11.07 -7.52
N SER A 73 10.13 -11.94 -6.99
CA SER A 73 8.69 -11.75 -7.12
C SER A 73 8.24 -10.50 -6.35
N LEU A 74 7.12 -9.91 -6.78
CA LEU A 74 6.51 -8.74 -6.13
C LEU A 74 6.30 -8.98 -4.62
N HIS A 75 5.95 -10.21 -4.25
CA HIS A 75 5.81 -10.61 -2.85
C HIS A 75 7.13 -10.45 -2.07
N HIS A 76 8.26 -10.90 -2.61
CA HIS A 76 9.56 -10.75 -1.96
C HIS A 76 9.96 -9.28 -1.84
N TRP A 77 9.78 -8.49 -2.90
CA TRP A 77 10.04 -7.05 -2.86
C TRP A 77 9.27 -6.32 -1.76
N ILE A 78 7.98 -6.63 -1.61
CA ILE A 78 7.13 -6.02 -0.58
C ILE A 78 7.54 -6.50 0.82
N ASN A 79 7.79 -7.79 1.00
CA ASN A 79 8.22 -8.33 2.29
C ASN A 79 9.57 -7.73 2.74
N ASP A 80 10.56 -7.70 1.85
CA ASP A 80 11.88 -7.14 2.15
C ASP A 80 11.79 -5.63 2.40
N GLY A 81 10.98 -4.91 1.62
CA GLY A 81 10.79 -3.46 1.79
C GLY A 81 10.02 -3.07 3.04
N LEU A 82 9.09 -3.91 3.52
CA LEU A 82 8.38 -3.69 4.80
C LEU A 82 9.23 -4.09 6.01
N MET A 83 10.20 -4.99 5.84
CA MET A 83 11.13 -5.41 6.90
C MET A 83 12.32 -4.47 7.05
N ALA A 84 12.66 -3.70 6.01
CA ALA A 84 13.75 -2.72 5.97
C ALA A 84 13.48 -1.47 6.84
#